data_AF-A0A962EB20-F1
#
_entry.id   AF-A0A962EB20-F1
#
_cell.length_a   1.000
_cell.length_b   1.000
_cell.length_c   1.000
_cell.angle_alpha   90.00
_cell.angle_beta   90.00
_cell.angle_gamma   90.00
#
_symmetry.space_group_name_H-M   'P 1'
#
loop_
_entity.id
_entity.type
_entity.pdbx_description
1 polymer ?
#
loop_
_entity_poly.entity_id
_entity_poly.type
_entity_poly.pdbx_seq_one_letter_code
_entity_poly.pdbx_strand_id
1 'polypeptide(L)'
;MNGQPKPGFYFVVLLVILALVGYGMYRLKTPGAEGGEPVTVNAGKDSSSSQAPTPPPTDGGAEAPDSEGITTVKEYAYVPSQRLPDVKGVSNYKPMSDRTVRFAINVWAGWAPIVYANGGFKPGKTWTTPGGQPFKVELVLIDDPVAMRDAYAAGDVQIGWATVDMLPLLLESLQKDSRVMPRIYQQIDWSNGGDG
;
A
#
# COMPACT_ATOMS: atom_id res chain seq x y z
N MET A 1 -8.22 43.31 -1.89
CA MET A 1 -8.00 42.17 -0.97
C MET A 1 -9.34 41.79 -0.36
N ASN A 2 -10.09 40.83 -0.95
CA ASN A 2 -11.42 40.44 -0.44
C ASN A 2 -11.54 38.90 -0.30
N GLY A 3 -10.65 38.32 0.52
CA GLY A 3 -10.60 36.88 0.81
C GLY A 3 -11.10 36.51 2.21
N GLN A 4 -11.79 37.42 2.91
CA GLN A 4 -12.30 37.10 4.25
C GLN A 4 -13.54 36.20 4.16
N PRO A 5 -13.64 35.15 5.00
CA PRO A 5 -14.79 34.28 5.02
C PRO A 5 -16.06 35.06 5.34
N LYS A 6 -17.15 34.74 4.64
CA LYS A 6 -18.46 35.35 4.90
C LYS A 6 -18.91 35.02 6.34
N PRO A 7 -19.69 35.89 7.01
CA PRO A 7 -20.16 35.65 8.38
C PRO A 7 -20.82 34.27 8.60
N GLY A 8 -21.48 33.72 7.59
CA GLY A 8 -22.07 32.38 7.64
C GLY A 8 -21.05 31.24 7.77
N PHE A 9 -19.81 31.40 7.29
CA PHE A 9 -18.75 30.41 7.46
C PHE A 9 -18.38 30.27 8.94
N TYR A 10 -18.20 31.38 9.63
CA TYR A 10 -17.88 31.38 11.07
C TYR A 10 -19.02 30.80 11.91
N PHE A 11 -20.28 31.02 11.51
CA PHE A 11 -21.43 30.42 12.17
C PHE A 11 -21.43 28.88 12.04
N VAL A 12 -21.15 28.35 10.84
CA VAL A 12 -21.07 26.90 10.62
C VAL A 12 -19.89 26.29 11.40
N VAL A 13 -18.72 26.93 11.37
CA VAL A 13 -17.55 26.47 12.13
C VAL A 13 -17.83 26.46 13.63
N LEU A 14 -18.50 27.50 14.15
CA LEU A 14 -18.89 27.56 15.56
C LEU A 14 -19.86 26.43 15.93
N LEU A 15 -20.83 26.10 15.07
CA LEU A 15 -21.72 24.96 15.29
C LEU A 15 -20.97 23.62 15.32
N VAL A 16 -20.00 23.42 14.43
CA VAL A 16 -19.18 22.20 14.41
C VAL A 16 -18.34 22.09 15.68
N ILE A 17 -17.71 23.19 16.12
CA ILE A 17 -16.91 23.21 17.36
C ILE A 17 -17.80 22.88 18.56
N LEU A 18 -18.98 23.51 18.68
CA LEU A 18 -19.91 23.27 19.79
C LEU A 18 -20.45 21.83 19.77
N ALA A 19 -20.71 21.26 18.59
CA ALA A 19 -21.13 19.86 18.46
C ALA A 19 -20.04 18.89 18.91
N LEU A 20 -18.78 19.14 18.54
CA LEU A 20 -17.64 18.29 18.95
C LEU A 20 -17.36 18.39 20.44
N VAL A 21 -17.38 19.60 21.01
CA VAL A 21 -17.22 19.81 22.46
C VAL A 21 -18.38 19.17 23.23
N GLY A 22 -19.61 19.34 22.75
CA GLY A 22 -20.80 18.70 23.32
C GLY A 22 -20.71 17.17 23.27
N TYR A 23 -20.28 16.60 22.14
CA TYR A 23 -20.06 15.16 21.99
C TYR A 23 -18.95 14.64 22.91
N GLY A 24 -17.85 15.38 23.05
CA GLY A 24 -16.76 15.06 23.97
C GLY A 24 -17.22 15.03 25.43
N MET A 25 -17.96 16.06 25.87
CA MET A 25 -18.53 16.09 27.22
C MET A 25 -19.59 15.01 27.44
N TYR A 26 -20.38 14.69 26.42
CA TYR A 26 -21.34 13.58 26.46
C TYR A 26 -20.61 12.24 26.62
N ARG A 27 -19.53 11.99 25.87
CA ARG A 27 -18.67 10.82 25.99
C ARG A 27 -17.98 10.70 27.36
N LEU A 28 -17.66 11.82 28.00
CA LEU A 28 -17.09 11.82 29.35
C LEU A 28 -18.13 11.51 30.44
N LYS A 29 -19.40 11.89 30.23
CA LYS A 29 -20.50 11.61 31.17
C LYS A 29 -21.19 10.27 30.93
N THR A 30 -21.03 9.70 29.75
CA THR A 30 -21.46 8.34 29.41
C THR A 30 -20.20 7.52 29.11
N PRO A 31 -19.52 6.98 30.14
CA PRO A 31 -18.50 5.97 29.87
C PRO A 31 -19.17 4.88 29.04
N GLY A 32 -18.71 4.74 27.80
CA GLY A 32 -19.29 3.79 26.87
C GLY A 32 -19.21 2.40 27.49
N ALA A 33 -20.30 1.64 27.41
CA ALA A 33 -20.29 0.25 27.79
C ALA A 33 -19.07 -0.43 27.15
N GLU A 34 -18.18 -0.95 27.99
CA GLU A 34 -17.17 -1.90 27.57
C GLU A 34 -17.87 -3.07 26.86
N GLY A 35 -17.32 -3.52 25.73
CA GLY A 35 -17.65 -4.83 25.17
C GLY A 35 -18.55 -4.88 23.93
N GLY A 36 -18.43 -3.92 23.00
CA GLY A 36 -18.85 -4.17 21.62
C GLY A 36 -17.70 -4.82 20.85
N GLU A 37 -17.79 -6.12 20.55
CA GLU A 37 -16.80 -6.82 19.73
C GLU A 37 -16.54 -6.05 18.41
N PRO A 38 -15.27 -5.97 17.94
CA PRO A 38 -15.01 -5.46 16.62
C PRO A 38 -15.72 -6.35 15.60
N VAL A 39 -16.53 -5.75 14.72
CA VAL A 39 -17.09 -6.42 13.56
C VAL A 39 -15.93 -6.90 12.70
N THR A 40 -15.59 -8.18 12.83
CA THR A 40 -14.65 -8.85 11.95
C THR A 40 -15.40 -9.26 10.69
N VAL A 41 -15.11 -8.60 9.58
CA VAL A 41 -15.51 -9.10 8.27
C VAL A 41 -14.57 -10.26 7.95
N ASN A 42 -14.98 -11.47 8.29
CA ASN A 42 -14.32 -12.71 7.90
C ASN A 42 -14.53 -12.93 6.39
N ALA A 43 -13.50 -12.69 5.58
CA ALA A 43 -13.33 -13.42 4.33
C ALA A 43 -12.59 -14.72 4.69
N GLY A 44 -13.31 -15.86 4.62
CA GLY A 44 -12.80 -17.19 5.01
C GLY A 44 -11.45 -17.51 4.35
N LYS A 45 -10.44 -18.04 5.04
CA LYS A 45 -10.33 -19.22 5.92
C LYS A 45 -10.24 -20.54 5.14
N ASP A 46 -9.00 -21.00 4.98
CA ASP A 46 -8.52 -22.39 5.11
C ASP A 46 -6.98 -22.34 5.22
N SER A 47 -6.24 -23.03 6.08
CA SER A 47 -6.53 -23.89 7.23
C SER A 47 -5.18 -24.19 7.94
N SER A 48 -5.23 -24.39 9.27
CA SER A 48 -4.16 -24.90 10.17
C SER A 48 -3.00 -23.95 10.51
N SER A 49 -2.48 -23.83 11.73
CA SER A 49 -2.79 -24.40 13.05
C SER A 49 -2.05 -23.58 14.12
N SER A 50 -2.70 -23.42 15.28
CA SER A 50 -2.10 -23.25 16.63
C SER A 50 -1.12 -22.10 16.89
N GLN A 51 -1.55 -21.08 17.66
CA GLN A 51 -1.08 -20.87 19.04
C GLN A 51 -1.93 -19.85 19.81
N ALA A 52 -2.07 -20.08 21.12
CA ALA A 52 -2.88 -19.34 22.09
C ALA A 52 -2.25 -17.97 22.49
N PRO A 53 -3.01 -17.09 23.18
CA PRO A 53 -2.86 -15.63 23.12
C PRO A 53 -1.90 -15.02 24.15
N THR A 54 -1.22 -13.94 23.76
CA THR A 54 -0.48 -13.04 24.66
C THR A 54 -1.36 -11.79 24.95
N PRO A 55 -1.46 -11.31 26.20
CA PRO A 55 -2.31 -10.17 26.55
C PRO A 55 -1.80 -8.83 25.99
N PRO A 56 -2.69 -7.83 25.81
CA PRO A 56 -2.40 -6.59 25.10
C PRO A 56 -1.56 -5.60 25.93
N PRO A 57 -0.74 -4.74 25.30
CA PRO A 57 -0.02 -3.69 26.00
C PRO A 57 -0.94 -2.50 26.32
N THR A 58 -0.94 -2.10 27.58
CA THR A 58 -1.56 -0.89 28.11
C THR A 58 -0.65 0.33 27.89
N ASP A 59 -1.28 1.42 27.42
CA ASP A 59 -1.00 2.84 27.67
C ASP A 59 0.37 3.46 27.30
N GLY A 60 0.33 4.23 26.19
CA GLY A 60 0.60 5.68 26.18
C GLY A 60 1.88 6.23 26.81
N GLY A 61 2.90 6.45 25.98
CA GLY A 61 4.01 7.38 26.24
C GLY A 61 4.82 7.61 24.97
N ALA A 62 4.78 8.85 24.43
CA ALA A 62 5.73 9.28 23.42
C ALA A 62 7.12 9.35 24.06
N GLU A 63 8.04 8.54 23.55
CA GLU A 63 9.45 8.40 23.94
C GLU A 63 9.71 8.19 25.44
N ALA A 64 9.96 6.94 25.82
CA ALA A 64 10.62 6.66 27.10
C ALA A 64 12.00 7.34 27.10
N PRO A 65 12.43 8.01 28.18
CA PRO A 65 13.77 8.55 28.26
C PRO A 65 14.77 7.40 28.27
N ASP A 66 15.52 7.25 27.19
CA ASP A 66 16.65 6.32 27.13
C ASP A 66 17.71 6.84 28.10
N SER A 67 17.88 6.10 29.20
CA SER A 67 18.84 6.42 30.26
C SER A 67 20.16 5.67 30.08
N GLU A 68 20.38 5.07 28.91
CA GLU A 68 21.66 4.49 28.53
C GLU A 68 22.53 5.49 27.76
N GLY A 69 23.74 5.69 28.26
CA GLY A 69 24.69 6.68 27.77
C GLY A 69 25.03 6.54 26.28
N ILE A 70 25.39 7.68 25.70
CA ILE A 70 25.69 7.97 24.28
C ILE A 70 26.80 7.11 23.62
N THR A 71 27.33 6.07 24.27
CA THR A 71 28.51 5.32 23.76
C THR A 71 28.45 3.79 23.81
N THR A 72 27.27 3.17 23.84
CA THR A 72 27.19 1.73 23.67
C THR A 72 27.32 1.40 22.18
N VAL A 73 28.53 1.00 21.75
CA VAL A 73 28.72 0.27 20.49
C VAL A 73 27.85 -0.98 20.56
N LYS A 74 26.65 -0.92 19.96
CA LYS A 74 25.85 -2.11 19.71
C LYS A 74 26.55 -2.84 18.58
N GLU A 75 27.33 -3.88 18.91
CA GLU A 75 27.80 -4.84 17.92
C GLU A 75 26.59 -5.36 17.15
N TYR A 76 26.43 -4.91 15.92
CA TYR A 76 25.49 -5.51 15.00
C TYR A 76 26.01 -6.90 14.70
N ALA A 77 25.35 -7.92 15.24
CA ALA A 77 25.47 -9.27 14.73
C ALA A 77 25.07 -9.22 13.25
N TYR A 78 26.07 -9.29 12.37
CA TYR A 78 25.87 -9.34 10.93
C TYR A 78 24.95 -10.53 10.63
N VAL A 79 23.68 -10.23 10.33
CA VAL A 79 22.77 -11.20 9.76
C VAL A 79 23.16 -11.29 8.29
N PRO A 80 23.66 -12.45 7.80
CA PRO A 80 23.96 -12.62 6.39
C PRO A 80 22.73 -12.20 5.58
N SER A 81 22.96 -11.35 4.58
CA SER A 81 21.93 -10.77 3.71
C SER A 81 20.71 -11.68 3.56
N GLN A 82 19.54 -11.23 4.00
CA GLN A 82 18.27 -11.89 3.67
C GLN A 82 18.08 -11.76 2.15
N ARG A 83 18.56 -12.75 1.41
CA ARG A 83 18.36 -12.82 -0.03
C ARG A 83 16.86 -13.02 -0.27
N LEU A 84 16.31 -12.27 -1.22
CA LEU A 84 14.98 -12.57 -1.71
C LEU A 84 14.94 -14.04 -2.16
N PRO A 85 13.88 -14.78 -1.84
CA PRO A 85 13.74 -16.16 -2.30
C PRO A 85 13.83 -16.19 -3.83
N ASP A 86 14.39 -17.24 -4.41
CA ASP A 86 14.48 -17.36 -5.87
C ASP A 86 13.10 -17.21 -6.52
N VAL A 87 13.07 -16.67 -7.75
CA VAL A 87 11.84 -16.50 -8.52
C VAL A 87 11.15 -17.86 -8.65
N LYS A 88 9.90 -17.94 -8.18
CA LYS A 88 9.10 -19.16 -8.36
C LYS A 88 8.37 -19.06 -9.69
N GLY A 89 8.86 -19.78 -10.69
CA GLY A 89 8.16 -19.95 -11.97
C GLY A 89 9.06 -19.85 -13.19
N VAL A 90 8.67 -20.55 -14.25
CA VAL A 90 9.24 -20.35 -15.60
C VAL A 90 8.48 -19.22 -16.28
N SER A 91 9.19 -18.32 -16.97
CA SER A 91 8.54 -17.26 -17.73
C SER A 91 7.65 -17.85 -18.82
N ASN A 92 6.34 -17.80 -18.59
CA ASN A 92 5.35 -18.26 -19.55
C ASN A 92 4.26 -17.20 -19.66
N TYR A 93 4.49 -16.23 -20.55
CA TYR A 93 3.61 -15.10 -20.75
C TYR A 93 2.17 -15.57 -21.01
N LYS A 94 1.22 -15.15 -20.16
CA LYS A 94 -0.19 -15.44 -20.39
C LYS A 94 -0.75 -14.44 -21.39
N PRO A 95 -1.38 -14.89 -22.49
CA PRO A 95 -2.03 -14.00 -23.44
C PRO A 95 -3.03 -13.07 -22.74
N MET A 96 -3.04 -11.80 -23.13
CA MET A 96 -3.98 -10.83 -22.59
C MET A 96 -5.42 -11.20 -22.99
N SER A 97 -6.32 -11.29 -22.02
CA SER A 97 -7.76 -11.42 -22.28
C SER A 97 -8.33 -10.06 -22.67
N ASP A 98 -9.04 -9.99 -23.80
CA ASP A 98 -9.70 -8.76 -24.30
C ASP A 98 -8.78 -7.54 -24.39
N ARG A 99 -7.49 -7.74 -24.65
CA ARG A 99 -6.45 -6.69 -24.63
C ARG A 99 -6.47 -5.88 -23.33
N THR A 100 -6.73 -6.55 -22.22
CA THR A 100 -6.66 -5.98 -20.87
C THR A 100 -5.25 -6.08 -20.34
N VAL A 101 -4.64 -4.94 -20.05
CA VAL A 101 -3.36 -4.83 -19.36
C VAL A 101 -3.62 -4.96 -17.87
N ARG A 102 -3.03 -5.96 -17.24
CA ARG A 102 -3.04 -6.12 -15.78
C ARG A 102 -1.83 -5.39 -15.20
N PHE A 103 -2.11 -4.36 -14.41
CA PHE A 103 -1.12 -3.49 -13.79
C PHE A 103 -1.18 -3.71 -12.28
N ALA A 104 -0.12 -4.31 -11.72
CA ALA A 104 0.04 -4.46 -10.28
C ALA A 104 0.39 -3.12 -9.60
N ILE A 105 -0.29 -2.80 -8.52
CA ILE A 105 0.00 -1.66 -7.63
C ILE A 105 0.09 -2.15 -6.17
N ASN A 106 0.83 -1.43 -5.32
CA ASN A 106 0.84 -1.62 -3.86
C ASN A 106 -0.14 -0.67 -3.16
N VAL A 107 -0.14 -0.66 -1.83
CA VAL A 107 -1.02 0.20 -1.02
C VAL A 107 -0.61 1.68 -0.96
N TRP A 108 0.43 2.09 -1.71
CA TRP A 108 0.90 3.47 -1.74
C TRP A 108 -0.15 4.45 -2.33
N ALA A 109 -0.39 5.55 -1.62
CA ALA A 109 -1.44 6.51 -1.98
C ALA A 109 -1.18 7.26 -3.31
N GLY A 110 0.08 7.30 -3.77
CA GLY A 110 0.44 7.91 -5.05
C GLY A 110 -0.20 7.25 -6.28
N TRP A 111 -0.80 6.06 -6.13
CA TRP A 111 -1.61 5.43 -7.17
C TRP A 111 -3.03 6.02 -7.32
N ALA A 112 -3.47 6.92 -6.43
CA ALA A 112 -4.81 7.50 -6.49
C ALA A 112 -5.18 8.13 -7.86
N PRO A 113 -4.27 8.85 -8.57
CA PRO A 113 -4.57 9.42 -9.87
C PRO A 113 -4.89 8.36 -10.93
N ILE A 114 -4.16 7.23 -10.98
CA ILE A 114 -4.44 6.16 -11.96
C ILE A 114 -5.74 5.43 -11.63
N VAL A 115 -6.03 5.21 -10.34
CA VAL A 115 -7.31 4.62 -9.91
C VAL A 115 -8.47 5.51 -10.33
N TYR A 116 -8.38 6.82 -10.11
CA TYR A 116 -9.38 7.78 -10.53
C TYR A 116 -9.52 7.82 -12.06
N ALA A 117 -8.39 7.92 -12.78
CA ALA A 117 -8.38 8.01 -14.24
C ALA A 117 -8.95 6.75 -14.90
N ASN A 118 -8.78 5.56 -14.30
CA ASN A 118 -9.33 4.29 -14.78
C ASN A 118 -10.79 4.06 -14.38
N GLY A 119 -11.35 4.86 -13.47
CA GLY A 119 -12.70 4.66 -12.93
C GLY A 119 -12.78 3.51 -11.92
N GLY A 120 -11.67 3.22 -11.23
CA GLY A 120 -11.52 2.11 -10.29
C GLY A 120 -10.56 1.02 -10.78
N PHE A 121 -10.61 -0.13 -10.11
CA PHE A 121 -9.65 -1.22 -10.31
C PHE A 121 -10.02 -2.15 -11.47
N LYS A 122 -11.31 -2.22 -11.81
CA LYS A 122 -11.80 -3.11 -12.86
C LYS A 122 -11.55 -2.55 -14.26
N PRO A 123 -11.48 -3.43 -15.30
CA PRO A 123 -11.29 -3.02 -16.69
C PRO A 123 -12.57 -2.44 -17.33
N GLY A 124 -13.15 -1.42 -16.68
CA GLY A 124 -14.39 -0.76 -17.11
C GLY A 124 -14.17 0.33 -18.16
N LYS A 125 -13.00 0.96 -18.17
CA LYS A 125 -12.65 2.02 -19.10
C LYS A 125 -11.85 1.50 -20.29
N THR A 126 -12.24 1.91 -21.49
CA THR A 126 -11.48 1.65 -22.72
C THR A 126 -10.55 2.81 -23.00
N TRP A 127 -9.29 2.49 -23.28
CA TRP A 127 -8.21 3.41 -23.61
C TRP A 127 -7.76 3.17 -25.04
N THR A 128 -7.07 4.16 -25.62
CA THR A 128 -6.58 4.10 -27.01
C THR A 128 -5.06 4.20 -27.00
N THR A 129 -4.40 3.22 -27.62
CA THR A 129 -2.94 3.27 -27.82
C THR A 129 -2.55 4.40 -28.79
N PRO A 130 -1.28 4.82 -28.84
CA PRO A 130 -0.81 5.78 -29.84
C PRO A 130 -1.10 5.36 -31.29
N GLY A 131 -1.18 4.05 -31.55
CA GLY A 131 -1.56 3.48 -32.86
C GLY A 131 -3.06 3.33 -33.11
N GLY A 132 -3.93 3.92 -32.28
CA GLY A 132 -5.38 3.91 -32.45
C GLY A 132 -6.10 2.64 -31.99
N GLN A 133 -5.36 1.65 -31.47
CA GLN A 133 -5.91 0.37 -31.03
C GLN A 133 -6.53 0.47 -29.63
N PRO A 134 -7.75 -0.06 -29.40
CA PRO A 134 -8.38 -0.05 -28.09
C PRO A 134 -7.75 -1.08 -27.14
N PHE A 135 -7.67 -0.73 -25.87
CA PHE A 135 -7.23 -1.62 -24.78
C PHE A 135 -7.91 -1.24 -23.46
N LYS A 136 -7.82 -2.11 -22.45
CA LYS A 136 -8.35 -1.86 -21.10
C LYS A 136 -7.24 -2.01 -20.07
N VAL A 137 -7.45 -1.45 -18.88
CA VAL A 137 -6.52 -1.59 -17.74
C VAL A 137 -7.26 -2.17 -16.55
N GLU A 138 -6.74 -3.25 -16.00
CA GLU A 138 -7.13 -3.79 -14.69
C GLU A 138 -6.02 -3.48 -13.69
N LEU A 139 -6.35 -2.77 -12.61
CA LEU A 139 -5.45 -2.53 -11.50
C LEU A 139 -5.58 -3.70 -10.52
N VAL A 140 -4.46 -4.36 -10.24
CA VAL A 140 -4.40 -5.51 -9.34
C VAL A 140 -3.60 -5.11 -8.11
N LEU A 141 -4.20 -5.21 -6.93
CA LEU A 141 -3.49 -4.93 -5.69
C LEU A 141 -2.57 -6.12 -5.36
N ILE A 142 -1.27 -5.90 -5.42
CA ILE A 142 -0.23 -6.86 -5.00
C ILE A 142 0.80 -6.07 -4.19
N ASP A 143 0.65 -6.10 -2.87
CA ASP A 143 1.47 -5.31 -1.95
C ASP A 143 2.81 -5.97 -1.62
N ASP A 144 2.86 -7.30 -1.62
CA ASP A 144 4.09 -8.04 -1.39
C ASP A 144 5.00 -7.99 -2.64
N PRO A 145 6.24 -7.48 -2.54
CA PRO A 145 7.14 -7.33 -3.68
C PRO A 145 7.61 -8.66 -4.25
N VAL A 146 7.68 -9.73 -3.45
CA VAL A 146 8.01 -11.09 -3.92
C VAL A 146 6.85 -11.65 -4.73
N ALA A 147 5.62 -11.50 -4.25
CA ALA A 147 4.42 -11.90 -4.97
C ALA A 147 4.24 -11.11 -6.27
N MET A 148 4.53 -9.81 -6.26
CA MET A 148 4.49 -8.95 -7.45
C MET A 148 5.51 -9.43 -8.48
N ARG A 149 6.76 -9.69 -8.05
CA ARG A 149 7.82 -10.21 -8.92
C ARG A 149 7.45 -11.55 -9.52
N ASP A 150 6.96 -12.49 -8.71
CA ASP A 150 6.58 -13.82 -9.18
C ASP A 150 5.39 -13.76 -10.14
N ALA A 151 4.40 -12.90 -9.89
CA ALA A 151 3.28 -12.64 -10.81
C ALA A 151 3.76 -12.02 -12.13
N TYR A 152 4.73 -11.10 -12.08
CA TYR A 152 5.33 -10.52 -13.28
C TYR A 152 6.11 -11.57 -14.08
N ALA A 153 6.96 -12.35 -13.41
CA ALA A 153 7.74 -13.42 -14.03
C ALA A 153 6.86 -14.50 -14.67
N ALA A 154 5.76 -14.88 -13.99
CA ALA A 154 4.77 -15.81 -14.50
C ALA A 154 3.88 -15.25 -15.63
N GLY A 155 4.03 -13.97 -15.98
CA GLY A 155 3.21 -13.30 -16.99
C GLY A 155 1.76 -13.07 -16.58
N ASP A 156 1.45 -13.17 -15.29
CA ASP A 156 0.13 -12.87 -14.74
C ASP A 156 -0.18 -11.37 -14.79
N VAL A 157 0.83 -10.53 -14.60
CA VAL A 157 0.72 -9.07 -14.75
C VAL A 157 1.72 -8.57 -15.80
N GLN A 158 1.30 -7.59 -16.59
CA GLN A 158 2.16 -7.02 -17.64
C GLN A 158 2.96 -5.82 -17.12
N ILE A 159 2.46 -5.14 -16.09
CA ILE A 159 3.12 -4.01 -15.44
C ILE A 159 3.21 -4.31 -13.96
N GLY A 160 4.43 -4.28 -13.42
CA GLY A 160 4.72 -4.34 -12.00
C GLY A 160 5.15 -2.98 -11.45
N TRP A 161 5.26 -2.89 -10.13
CA TRP A 161 5.82 -1.74 -9.44
C TRP A 161 7.09 -2.16 -8.71
N ALA A 162 7.98 -1.23 -8.43
CA ALA A 162 9.09 -1.43 -7.53
C ALA A 162 9.51 -0.08 -6.98
N THR A 163 9.84 -0.04 -5.71
CA THR A 163 10.57 1.08 -5.11
C THR A 163 11.96 1.16 -5.74
N VAL A 164 12.54 2.35 -5.84
CA VAL A 164 13.79 2.54 -6.59
C VAL A 164 14.96 1.78 -5.94
N ASP A 165 14.95 1.65 -4.62
CA ASP A 165 15.93 0.90 -3.83
C ASP A 165 15.80 -0.62 -4.01
N MET A 166 14.60 -1.15 -4.31
CA MET A 166 14.37 -2.58 -4.53
C MET A 166 14.62 -3.03 -5.97
N LEU A 167 14.62 -2.10 -6.94
CA LEU A 167 14.81 -2.42 -8.36
C LEU A 167 16.04 -3.31 -8.64
N PRO A 168 17.24 -3.05 -8.07
CA PRO A 168 18.40 -3.90 -8.31
C PRO A 168 18.18 -5.36 -7.88
N LEU A 169 17.53 -5.57 -6.72
CA LEU A 169 17.26 -6.90 -6.17
C LEU A 169 16.26 -7.68 -7.03
N LEU A 170 15.23 -7.00 -7.52
CA LEU A 170 14.24 -7.60 -8.41
C LEU A 170 14.84 -7.91 -9.78
N LEU A 171 15.62 -6.98 -10.35
CA LEU A 171 16.22 -7.14 -11.66
C LEU A 171 17.23 -8.29 -11.69
N GLU A 172 18.11 -8.40 -10.69
CA GLU A 172 19.06 -9.51 -10.58
C GLU A 172 18.33 -10.86 -10.55
N SER A 173 17.20 -10.92 -9.86
CA SER A 173 16.36 -12.12 -9.76
C SER A 173 15.68 -12.46 -11.10
N LEU A 174 15.10 -11.47 -11.77
CA LEU A 174 14.37 -11.63 -13.03
C LEU A 174 15.29 -11.95 -14.21
N GLN A 175 16.49 -11.37 -14.26
CA GLN A 175 17.49 -11.60 -15.32
C GLN A 175 18.00 -13.04 -15.38
N LYS A 176 17.80 -13.85 -14.33
CA LYS A 176 18.10 -15.29 -14.35
C LYS A 176 17.30 -16.04 -15.44
N ASP A 177 16.12 -15.53 -15.82
CA ASP A 177 15.35 -16.04 -16.96
C ASP A 177 15.46 -15.06 -18.15
N SER A 178 16.17 -15.47 -19.20
CA SER A 178 16.37 -14.66 -20.41
C SER A 178 15.09 -14.18 -21.12
N ARG A 179 13.93 -14.79 -20.81
CA ARG A 179 12.62 -14.38 -21.35
C ARG A 179 12.00 -13.22 -20.58
N VAL A 180 12.49 -12.93 -19.38
CA VAL A 180 12.01 -11.83 -18.53
C VAL A 180 13.03 -10.70 -18.53
N MET A 181 12.80 -9.72 -19.40
CA MET A 181 13.63 -8.52 -19.49
C MET A 181 12.78 -7.28 -19.16
N PRO A 182 12.64 -6.94 -17.86
CA PRO A 182 11.84 -5.79 -17.46
C PRO A 182 12.47 -4.49 -17.98
N ARG A 183 11.61 -3.53 -18.30
CA ARG A 183 12.00 -2.17 -18.72
C ARG A 183 11.28 -1.17 -17.83
N ILE A 184 12.05 -0.20 -17.33
CA ILE A 184 11.51 0.89 -16.51
C ILE A 184 11.06 1.99 -17.47
N TYR A 185 9.76 2.29 -17.47
CA TYR A 185 9.16 3.30 -18.34
C TYR A 185 8.70 4.55 -17.58
N GLN A 186 8.54 4.44 -16.27
CA GLN A 186 8.02 5.51 -15.43
C GLN A 186 8.59 5.39 -14.02
N GLN A 187 9.06 6.50 -13.48
CA GLN A 187 9.30 6.69 -12.06
C GLN A 187 8.27 7.71 -11.58
N ILE A 188 7.55 7.39 -10.51
CA ILE A 188 6.54 8.25 -9.92
C ILE A 188 7.01 8.50 -8.49
N ASP A 189 7.15 9.76 -8.12
CA ASP A 189 7.44 10.20 -6.75
C ASP A 189 6.34 11.19 -6.37
N TRP A 190 5.69 10.95 -5.24
CA TRP A 190 4.64 11.83 -4.70
C TRP A 190 5.09 12.43 -3.37
N SER A 191 6.32 12.92 -3.33
CA SER A 191 6.87 13.73 -2.25
C SER A 191 8.08 14.51 -2.73
N ASN A 192 8.68 15.31 -1.86
CA ASN A 192 9.98 15.92 -2.11
C ASN A 192 11.12 14.90 -1.81
N GLY A 193 10.95 13.64 -2.21
CA GLY A 193 11.95 12.56 -2.07
C GLY A 193 11.85 11.69 -0.81
N GLY A 194 10.64 11.42 -0.32
CA GLY A 194 10.43 10.70 0.95
C GLY A 194 9.62 9.41 0.90
N ASP A 195 8.95 9.11 -0.22
CA ASP A 195 8.44 7.75 -0.43
C ASP A 195 9.37 7.06 -1.43
N GLY A 196 10.00 5.99 -0.93
CA GLY A 196 10.91 5.15 -1.67
C GLY A 196 10.13 4.07 -2.38
#